data_AF-A0A8G2F9V9-F1
#
_entry.id   AF-A0A8G2F9V9-F1
#
_cell.length_a   1.000
_cell.length_b   1.000
_cell.length_c   1.000
_cell.angle_alpha   90.00
_cell.angle_beta   90.00
_cell.angle_gamma   90.00
#
_symmetry.space_group_name_H-M   'P 1'
#
loop_
_entity.id
_entity.type
_entity.pdbx_description
1 polymer ?
#
loop_
_entity_poly.entity_id
_entity_poly.type
_entity_poly.pdbx_seq_one_letter_code
_entity_poly.pdbx_strand_id
1 'polypeptide(L)'
;MAKSKKDQQKIKKRIAAIKRRKASTADDFSDTVMKFCKPLLAESESLSGDDNAIGLGVFAWNASFLPRDRWEDGLHRSLAQFDLTDETKTTLVDIVEEMVRQKEVMHPNDLRVITDYKVHETEEGPILTVDAKLAKKALLPSFKGVPSE
;
A
#
# COMPACT_ATOMS: atom_id res chain seq x y z
N MET A 1 1.36 -43.63 11.43
CA MET A 1 2.84 -43.64 11.41
C MET A 1 3.34 -42.25 11.76
N ALA A 2 4.09 -42.09 12.84
CA ALA A 2 4.60 -40.78 13.27
C ALA A 2 5.74 -40.32 12.33
N LYS A 3 5.68 -39.07 11.86
CA LYS A 3 6.75 -38.48 11.02
C LYS A 3 8.07 -38.49 11.80
N SER A 4 9.16 -38.93 11.16
CA SER A 4 10.51 -38.98 11.73
C SER A 4 10.92 -37.61 12.29
N LYS A 5 11.67 -37.60 13.42
CA LYS A 5 12.23 -36.37 14.02
C LYS A 5 12.97 -35.50 12.99
N LYS A 6 13.61 -36.13 11.99
CA LYS A 6 14.31 -35.46 10.89
C LYS A 6 13.37 -34.65 9.97
N ASP A 7 12.17 -35.17 9.71
CA ASP A 7 11.17 -34.51 8.86
C ASP A 7 10.52 -33.33 9.57
N GLN A 8 10.23 -33.49 10.87
CA GLN A 8 9.72 -32.39 11.70
C GLN A 8 10.73 -31.22 11.77
N GLN A 9 12.02 -31.52 11.85
CA GLN A 9 13.07 -30.52 11.92
C GLN A 9 13.28 -29.81 10.57
N LYS A 10 13.16 -30.52 9.44
CA LYS A 10 13.14 -29.92 8.10
C LYS A 10 11.94 -28.99 7.91
N ILE A 11 10.74 -29.40 8.35
CA ILE A 11 9.53 -28.57 8.26
C ILE A 11 9.69 -27.28 9.08
N LYS A 12 10.18 -27.38 10.33
CA LYS A 12 10.45 -26.18 11.16
C LYS A 12 11.45 -25.23 10.51
N LYS A 13 12.54 -25.73 9.93
CA LYS A 13 13.52 -24.90 9.20
C LYS A 13 12.90 -24.21 7.97
N ARG A 14 12.05 -24.91 7.21
CA ARG A 14 11.35 -24.31 6.06
C ARG A 14 10.37 -23.22 6.50
N ILE A 15 9.61 -23.45 7.57
CA ILE A 15 8.70 -22.44 8.13
C ILE A 15 9.48 -21.21 8.62
N ALA A 16 10.60 -21.40 9.32
CA ALA A 16 11.46 -20.30 9.76
C ALA A 16 12.05 -19.50 8.59
N ALA A 17 12.47 -20.19 7.51
CA ALA A 17 12.94 -19.54 6.29
C ALA A 17 11.84 -18.75 5.57
N ILE A 18 10.60 -19.27 5.54
CA ILE A 18 9.43 -18.55 5.02
C ILE A 18 9.13 -17.32 5.87
N LYS A 19 9.14 -17.44 7.20
CA LYS A 19 8.95 -16.30 8.11
C LYS A 19 10.03 -15.24 7.94
N ARG A 20 11.30 -15.62 7.84
CA ARG A 20 12.42 -14.69 7.59
C ARG A 20 12.31 -13.98 6.25
N ARG A 21 11.99 -14.70 5.16
CA ARG A 21 11.73 -14.06 3.86
C ARG A 21 10.55 -13.11 3.91
N LYS A 22 9.47 -13.49 4.59
CA LYS A 22 8.28 -12.64 4.74
C LYS A 22 8.62 -11.36 5.52
N ALA A 23 9.42 -11.44 6.59
CA ALA A 23 9.90 -10.27 7.32
C ALA A 23 10.80 -9.37 6.44
N SER A 24 11.80 -9.92 5.75
CA SER A 24 12.70 -9.12 4.92
C SER A 24 12.02 -8.45 3.72
N THR A 25 10.98 -9.08 3.14
CA THR A 25 10.20 -8.47 2.05
C THR A 25 9.09 -7.54 2.55
N ALA A 26 8.61 -7.74 3.78
CA ALA A 26 7.68 -6.81 4.42
C ALA A 26 8.39 -5.52 4.80
N ASP A 27 9.62 -5.57 5.30
CA ASP A 27 10.42 -4.39 5.63
C ASP A 27 10.72 -3.57 4.35
N ASP A 28 11.24 -4.21 3.29
CA ASP A 28 11.52 -3.52 2.01
C ASP A 28 10.27 -2.93 1.36
N PHE A 29 9.12 -3.63 1.41
CA PHE A 29 7.89 -3.12 0.82
C PHE A 29 7.25 -2.02 1.64
N SER A 30 7.23 -2.17 2.97
CA SER A 30 6.68 -1.16 3.85
C SER A 30 7.49 0.13 3.74
N ASP A 31 8.82 0.04 3.64
CA ASP A 31 9.69 1.19 3.37
C ASP A 31 9.41 1.82 2.00
N THR A 32 9.15 1.01 0.98
CA THR A 32 8.78 1.50 -0.35
C THR A 32 7.47 2.28 -0.30
N VAL A 33 6.45 1.72 0.34
CA VAL A 33 5.13 2.38 0.49
C VAL A 33 5.25 3.62 1.37
N MET A 34 6.05 3.60 2.44
CA MET A 34 6.28 4.77 3.27
C MET A 34 6.93 5.91 2.48
N LYS A 35 7.97 5.61 1.68
CA LYS A 35 8.60 6.60 0.80
C LYS A 35 7.60 7.15 -0.23
N PHE A 36 6.73 6.29 -0.74
CA PHE A 36 5.66 6.67 -1.65
C PHE A 36 4.65 7.62 -1.00
N CYS A 37 4.33 7.46 0.29
CA CYS A 37 3.37 8.31 1.00
C CYS A 37 3.90 9.72 1.35
N LYS A 38 5.20 10.00 1.17
CA LYS A 38 5.83 11.27 1.57
C LYS A 38 5.15 12.53 1.05
N PRO A 39 4.67 12.62 -0.21
CA PRO A 39 3.99 13.82 -0.68
C PRO A 39 2.74 14.17 0.12
N LEU A 40 1.99 13.16 0.58
CA LEU A 40 0.79 13.34 1.38
C LEU A 40 1.10 13.56 2.86
N LEU A 41 2.19 13.02 3.37
CA LEU A 41 2.67 13.32 4.73
C LEU A 41 3.03 14.80 4.90
N ALA A 42 3.41 15.51 3.83
CA ALA A 42 3.59 16.96 3.87
C ALA A 42 2.27 17.72 4.08
N GLU A 43 1.13 17.08 3.78
CA GLU A 43 -0.23 17.61 3.93
C GLU A 43 -0.96 16.99 5.14
N SER A 44 -0.22 16.38 6.08
CA SER A 44 -0.85 15.63 7.17
C SER A 44 -1.71 16.51 8.08
N GLU A 45 -1.34 17.77 8.31
CA GLU A 45 -2.16 18.73 9.05
C GLU A 45 -3.54 18.94 8.40
N SER A 46 -3.55 19.20 7.09
CA SER A 46 -4.78 19.31 6.29
C SER A 46 -5.62 18.04 6.34
N LEU A 47 -4.98 16.88 6.42
CA LEU A 47 -5.61 15.57 6.50
C LEU A 47 -5.91 15.11 7.94
N SER A 48 -5.78 15.97 8.94
CA SER A 48 -6.03 15.62 10.35
C SER A 48 -5.13 14.49 10.90
N GLY A 49 -3.89 14.41 10.42
CA GLY A 49 -2.82 13.56 10.96
C GLY A 49 -2.20 12.61 9.95
N ASP A 50 -1.06 12.04 10.36
CA ASP A 50 -0.24 11.16 9.52
C ASP A 50 -0.97 9.87 9.12
N ASP A 51 -1.85 9.35 9.97
CA ASP A 51 -2.65 8.15 9.68
C ASP A 51 -3.53 8.33 8.43
N ASN A 52 -4.14 9.50 8.28
CA ASN A 52 -4.99 9.83 7.13
C ASN A 52 -4.15 10.12 5.89
N ALA A 53 -3.01 10.81 6.04
CA ALA A 53 -2.05 11.02 4.95
C ALA A 53 -1.51 9.68 4.40
N ILE A 54 -1.12 8.77 5.28
CA ILE A 54 -0.66 7.42 4.92
C ILE A 54 -1.82 6.62 4.32
N GLY A 55 -3.02 6.69 4.89
CA GLY A 55 -4.20 6.03 4.31
C GLY A 55 -4.49 6.49 2.89
N LEU A 56 -4.35 7.79 2.62
CA LEU A 56 -4.53 8.34 1.27
C LEU A 56 -3.38 7.94 0.33
N GLY A 57 -2.15 7.79 0.84
CA GLY A 57 -1.02 7.26 0.08
C GLY A 57 -1.18 5.78 -0.26
N VAL A 58 -1.68 4.96 0.67
CA VAL A 58 -2.05 3.56 0.43
C VAL A 58 -3.17 3.47 -0.60
N PHE A 59 -4.16 4.36 -0.52
CA PHE A 59 -5.19 4.50 -1.54
C PHE A 59 -4.58 4.79 -2.91
N ALA A 60 -3.69 5.79 -3.03
CA ALA A 60 -3.04 6.16 -4.28
C ALA A 60 -2.23 4.99 -4.88
N TRP A 61 -1.53 4.21 -4.03
CA TRP A 61 -0.81 3.01 -4.49
C TRP A 61 -1.76 2.01 -5.15
N ASN A 62 -2.88 1.71 -4.49
CA ASN A 62 -3.88 0.77 -5.00
C ASN A 62 -4.66 1.34 -6.19
N ALA A 63 -4.86 2.66 -6.24
CA ALA A 63 -5.54 3.36 -7.33
C ALA A 63 -4.83 3.18 -8.68
N SER A 64 -3.50 3.02 -8.69
CA SER A 64 -2.74 2.70 -9.91
C SER A 64 -3.15 1.42 -10.62
N PHE A 65 -3.95 0.56 -9.96
CA PHE A 65 -4.50 -0.64 -10.57
C PHE A 65 -5.93 -0.48 -11.09
N LEU A 66 -6.53 0.70 -10.94
CA LEU A 66 -7.92 0.99 -11.28
C LEU A 66 -8.01 1.94 -12.49
N PRO A 67 -9.10 1.86 -13.27
CA PRO A 67 -9.45 2.91 -14.23
C PRO A 67 -9.56 4.29 -13.55
N ARG A 68 -9.25 5.35 -14.31
CA ARG A 68 -9.19 6.73 -13.80
C ARG A 68 -10.48 7.19 -13.13
N ASP A 69 -11.60 7.01 -13.83
CA ASP A 69 -12.96 7.28 -13.34
C ASP A 69 -13.24 6.62 -11.98
N ARG A 70 -12.77 5.38 -11.80
CA ARG A 70 -13.03 4.62 -10.57
C ARG A 70 -12.27 5.13 -9.36
N TRP A 71 -11.00 5.51 -9.53
CA TRP A 71 -10.24 6.01 -8.39
C TRP A 71 -10.52 7.49 -8.12
N GLU A 72 -10.82 8.31 -9.12
CA GLU A 72 -11.24 9.71 -8.89
C GLU A 72 -12.51 9.78 -8.02
N ASP A 73 -13.51 8.95 -8.34
CA ASP A 73 -14.72 8.79 -7.53
C ASP A 73 -14.41 8.35 -6.10
N GLY A 74 -13.44 7.44 -5.93
CA GLY A 74 -12.97 6.98 -4.63
C GLY A 74 -12.30 8.10 -3.84
N LEU A 75 -11.46 8.88 -4.50
CA LEU A 75 -10.74 9.99 -3.91
C LEU A 75 -11.68 11.09 -3.44
N HIS A 76 -12.64 11.52 -4.28
CA HIS A 76 -13.62 12.53 -3.89
C HIS A 76 -14.44 12.12 -2.66
N ARG A 77 -14.83 10.84 -2.56
CA ARG A 77 -15.50 10.32 -1.36
C ARG A 77 -14.58 10.33 -0.14
N SER A 78 -13.32 9.95 -0.30
CA SER A 78 -12.33 10.00 0.78
C SER A 78 -12.05 11.42 1.25
N LEU A 79 -12.03 12.41 0.35
CA LEU A 79 -11.78 13.80 0.73
C LEU A 79 -12.98 14.48 1.38
N ALA A 80 -14.20 14.02 1.07
CA ALA A 80 -15.44 14.57 1.62
C ALA A 80 -15.59 14.40 3.15
N GLN A 81 -14.78 13.53 3.78
CA GLN A 81 -14.78 13.36 5.23
C GLN A 81 -14.00 14.45 5.97
N PHE A 82 -13.21 15.26 5.26
CA PHE A 82 -12.38 16.32 5.81
C PHE A 82 -13.02 17.69 5.54
N ASP A 83 -12.87 18.61 6.50
CA ASP A 83 -13.30 19.99 6.34
C ASP A 83 -12.25 20.80 5.56
N LEU A 84 -12.18 20.54 4.26
CA LEU A 84 -11.19 21.11 3.35
C LEU A 84 -11.79 22.22 2.50
N THR A 85 -10.98 23.26 2.26
CA THR A 85 -11.28 24.26 1.23
C THR A 85 -11.23 23.63 -0.16
N ASP A 86 -11.90 24.25 -1.14
CA ASP A 86 -11.88 23.75 -2.52
C ASP A 86 -10.48 23.82 -3.15
N GLU A 87 -9.66 24.80 -2.74
CA GLU A 87 -8.26 24.90 -3.12
C GLU A 87 -7.47 23.70 -2.59
N THR A 88 -7.55 23.41 -1.29
CA THR A 88 -6.86 22.26 -0.68
C THR A 88 -7.31 20.93 -1.27
N LYS A 89 -8.62 20.78 -1.57
CA LYS A 89 -9.13 19.59 -2.25
C LYS A 89 -8.50 19.43 -3.64
N THR A 90 -8.42 20.52 -4.41
CA THR A 90 -7.81 20.51 -5.75
C THR A 90 -6.34 20.10 -5.66
N THR A 91 -5.58 20.69 -4.72
CA THR A 91 -4.18 20.33 -4.49
C THR A 91 -4.01 18.85 -4.12
N LEU A 92 -4.85 18.31 -3.24
CA LEU A 92 -4.79 16.90 -2.87
C LEU A 92 -5.14 15.96 -4.04
N VAL A 93 -6.06 16.36 -4.91
CA VAL A 93 -6.37 15.64 -6.15
C VAL A 93 -5.15 15.60 -7.06
N ASP A 94 -4.49 16.74 -7.28
CA ASP A 94 -3.29 16.83 -8.12
C ASP A 94 -2.13 15.99 -7.54
N ILE A 95 -1.94 16.00 -6.22
CA ILE A 95 -0.92 15.18 -5.54
C ILE A 95 -1.20 13.69 -5.78
N VAL A 96 -2.45 13.24 -5.57
CA VAL A 96 -2.81 11.82 -5.74
C VAL A 96 -2.69 11.40 -7.21
N GLU A 97 -3.08 12.25 -8.16
CA GLU A 97 -2.90 11.98 -9.59
C GLU A 97 -1.41 11.77 -9.94
N GLU A 98 -0.54 12.67 -9.49
CA GLU A 98 0.89 12.56 -9.72
C GLU A 98 1.48 11.34 -9.03
N MET A 99 1.05 11.01 -7.80
CA MET A 99 1.48 9.79 -7.11
C MET A 99 1.10 8.52 -7.87
N VAL A 100 -0.14 8.43 -8.38
CA VAL A 100 -0.58 7.31 -9.22
C VAL A 100 0.31 7.18 -10.46
N ARG A 101 0.56 8.29 -11.16
CA ARG A 101 1.45 8.35 -12.33
C ARG A 101 2.88 7.92 -12.00
N GLN A 102 3.43 8.39 -10.88
CA GLN A 102 4.78 8.03 -10.44
C GLN A 102 4.90 6.56 -10.10
N LYS A 103 3.89 5.95 -9.48
CA LYS A 103 3.88 4.50 -9.24
C LYS A 103 4.03 3.75 -10.56
N GLU A 104 3.26 4.11 -11.59
CA GLU A 104 3.32 3.46 -12.91
C GLU A 104 4.71 3.56 -13.56
N VAL A 105 5.42 4.68 -13.37
CA VAL A 105 6.74 4.92 -13.95
C VAL A 105 7.86 4.26 -13.13
N MET A 106 7.85 4.41 -11.80
CA MET A 106 8.93 3.98 -10.92
C MET A 106 8.81 2.51 -10.49
N HIS A 107 7.58 2.00 -10.42
CA HIS A 107 7.27 0.64 -9.98
C HIS A 107 6.38 -0.11 -10.99
N PRO A 108 6.73 -0.12 -12.30
CA PRO A 108 5.88 -0.68 -13.36
C PRO A 108 5.62 -2.19 -13.18
N ASN A 109 6.57 -2.90 -12.59
CA ASN A 109 6.49 -4.35 -12.36
C ASN A 109 6.04 -4.70 -10.94
N ASP A 110 5.77 -3.70 -10.09
CA ASP A 110 5.25 -3.97 -8.75
C ASP A 110 3.74 -4.15 -8.82
N LEU A 111 3.36 -5.42 -8.86
CA LEU A 111 1.97 -5.86 -8.91
C LEU A 111 1.41 -6.13 -7.51
N ARG A 112 2.07 -5.70 -6.44
CA ARG A 112 1.56 -5.89 -5.09
C ARG A 112 0.46 -4.87 -4.79
N VAL A 113 -0.70 -5.38 -4.39
CA VAL A 113 -1.84 -4.62 -3.87
C VAL A 113 -1.75 -4.66 -2.35
N ILE A 114 -1.87 -3.49 -1.73
CA ILE A 114 -1.91 -3.37 -0.27
C ILE A 114 -3.28 -3.86 0.20
N THR A 115 -3.28 -4.86 1.08
CA THR A 115 -4.51 -5.49 1.60
C THR A 115 -4.80 -5.14 3.05
N ASP A 116 -3.77 -4.80 3.82
CA ASP A 116 -3.86 -4.31 5.18
C ASP A 116 -2.61 -3.49 5.49
N TYR A 117 -2.71 -2.56 6.43
CA TYR A 117 -1.57 -1.79 6.90
C TYR A 117 -1.77 -1.31 8.33
N LYS A 118 -0.65 -1.04 9.02
CA LYS A 118 -0.65 -0.47 10.37
C LYS A 118 0.36 0.66 10.44
N VAL A 119 -0.09 1.80 10.95
CA VAL A 119 0.77 2.92 11.30
C VAL A 119 1.17 2.78 12.76
N HIS A 120 2.44 3.04 13.03
CA HIS A 120 3.04 3.02 14.35
C HIS A 120 3.66 4.39 14.60
N GLU A 121 3.18 5.09 15.62
CA GLU A 121 3.80 6.33 16.06
C GLU A 121 5.12 6.03 16.78
N THR A 122 6.18 6.75 16.43
CA THR A 122 7.48 6.68 17.10
C THR A 122 8.06 8.08 17.30
N GLU A 123 9.09 8.20 18.13
CA GLU A 123 9.79 9.48 18.37
C GLU A 123 10.45 10.05 17.10
N GLU A 124 10.75 9.20 16.10
CA GLU A 124 11.38 9.60 14.83
C GLU A 124 10.36 9.86 13.70
N GLY A 125 9.07 9.69 13.97
CA GLY A 125 7.97 9.81 13.01
C GLY A 125 7.14 8.54 12.84
N PRO A 126 6.12 8.54 11.96
CA PRO A 126 5.30 7.37 11.72
C PRO A 126 6.12 6.27 11.03
N ILE A 127 5.90 5.02 11.42
CA ILE A 127 6.41 3.82 10.76
C ILE A 127 5.21 3.03 10.23
N LEU A 128 5.33 2.48 9.03
CA LEU A 128 4.28 1.69 8.38
C LEU A 128 4.68 0.22 8.36
N THR A 129 3.73 -0.66 8.67
CA THR A 129 3.80 -2.09 8.32
C THR A 129 2.74 -2.39 7.28
N VAL A 130 3.11 -3.04 6.18
CA VAL A 130 2.21 -3.35 5.06
C VAL A 130 2.07 -4.85 4.85
N ASP A 131 0.83 -5.33 4.78
CA ASP A 131 0.48 -6.64 4.25
C ASP A 131 -0.06 -6.49 2.83
N ALA A 132 0.60 -7.18 1.89
CA ALA A 132 0.28 -7.08 0.48
C ALA A 132 0.16 -8.43 -0.21
N LYS A 133 -0.58 -8.46 -1.32
CA LYS A 133 -0.74 -9.63 -2.18
C LYS A 133 -0.49 -9.24 -3.63
N LEU A 134 -0.02 -10.18 -4.44
CA LEU A 134 0.05 -9.97 -5.88
C LEU A 134 -1.36 -9.74 -6.43
N ALA A 135 -1.49 -8.77 -7.33
CA ALA A 135 -2.70 -8.46 -8.07
C ALA A 135 -3.17 -9.73 -8.80
N LYS A 136 -4.38 -10.16 -8.44
CA LYS A 136 -5.11 -11.26 -9.07
C LYS A 136 -6.47 -10.76 -9.49
N LYS A 137 -7.12 -11.40 -10.46
CA LYS A 137 -8.39 -10.92 -11.02
C LYS A 137 -9.49 -10.90 -9.95
N ALA A 138 -9.39 -11.80 -8.97
CA ALA A 138 -10.26 -11.82 -7.79
C ALA A 138 -10.07 -10.60 -6.86
N LEU A 139 -8.87 -10.03 -6.80
CA LEU A 139 -8.58 -8.83 -6.00
C LEU A 139 -8.82 -7.54 -6.81
N LEU A 140 -8.59 -7.59 -8.13
CA LEU A 140 -8.69 -6.46 -9.05
C LEU A 140 -9.30 -6.93 -10.39
N PRO A 141 -10.64 -6.97 -10.51
CA PRO A 141 -11.31 -7.48 -11.71
C PRO A 141 -11.02 -6.66 -12.98
N SER A 142 -10.64 -5.39 -12.81
CA SER A 142 -10.44 -4.40 -13.87
C SER A 142 -8.98 -4.12 -14.21
N PHE A 143 -8.00 -4.71 -13.51
CA PHE A 143 -6.59 -4.40 -13.73
C PHE A 143 -6.04 -5.10 -14.99
N LYS A 144 -5.43 -4.33 -15.89
CA LYS A 144 -4.77 -4.85 -17.11
C LYS A 144 -3.41 -5.45 -16.72
N GLY A 145 -3.11 -6.66 -17.18
CA GLY A 145 -1.85 -7.35 -16.88
C GLY A 145 -1.91 -8.36 -15.73
N VAL A 146 -3.10 -8.63 -15.19
CA VAL A 146 -3.30 -9.69 -14.21
C VAL A 146 -3.30 -11.06 -14.90
N PRO A 147 -2.47 -12.02 -14.47
CA PRO A 147 -2.59 -13.40 -14.91
C PRO A 147 -3.97 -13.95 -14.50
N SER A 148 -4.73 -14.48 -15.46
CA SER A 148 -5.83 -15.37 -15.17
C SER A 148 -5.26 -16.67 -14.56
N GLU A 149 -5.62 -16.95 -13.31
CA GLU A 149 -5.52 -18.32 -12.78
C GLU A 149 -6.48 -19.24 -13.53
#